data_AF-A0A947QDG9-F1
#
_entry.id   AF-A0A947QDG9-F1
#
_cell.length_a   1.000
_cell.length_b   1.000
_cell.length_c   1.000
_cell.angle_alpha   90.00
_cell.angle_beta   90.00
_cell.angle_gamma   90.00
#
_symmetry.space_group_name_H-M   'P 1'
#
loop_
_entity.id
_entity.type
_entity.pdbx_description
1 polymer ?
#
loop_
_entity_poly.entity_id
_entity_poly.type
_entity_poly.pdbx_seq_one_letter_code
_entity_poly.pdbx_strand_id
1 'polypeptide(L)'
;MRRTYAIFAAILISGLVRVSAQDSTELIDTYRRNFIRSSLGTKLELLKEASAYDSVDMGPLYDTAVQFVLGNASLLATDAILRDMSVLSVNMIRKYKYAPAAENLWQLFGVYKDSLVRVPLLQTLADVAGGNKTILKELNSYLDTQVSLFKSGVRLDLAVLDAAVFAVGRLGDSSSFPYLFAAYTASVSKAITDRAGVAMAALSGDYAAFLADVIRTNPPAEKSAALEAGLRGDALPAEKRAELAEVALSVGVSYQSSVPGDQVFIVALRTSAARELTTREWQKASPLAIKHFYDFQIQYNRGQVSKSNFLESIALLGAMGTTEAAQALSLYLQLVNIETEQGKSFDEQVTLAVVNNLGRLGDKSAFDYLLYIGYLQYPESVKKAARDALQKLRW
;
A
#
# COMPACT_ATOMS: atom_id res chain seq x y z
N MET A 1 59.62 30.33 -39.72
CA MET A 1 58.36 30.53 -40.47
C MET A 1 57.37 29.46 -40.05
N ARG A 2 56.16 29.88 -39.64
CA ARG A 2 54.86 29.15 -39.66
C ARG A 2 54.71 27.85 -38.84
N ARG A 3 53.58 27.57 -38.19
CA ARG A 3 52.47 28.38 -37.62
C ARG A 3 51.57 27.38 -36.88
N THR A 4 51.27 27.70 -35.63
CA THR A 4 50.06 27.37 -34.87
C THR A 4 48.79 27.33 -35.73
N TYR A 5 48.05 26.21 -35.77
CA TYR A 5 46.60 26.14 -36.00
C TYR A 5 46.03 24.77 -35.58
N ALA A 6 45.55 24.66 -34.35
CA ALA A 6 44.68 23.55 -33.92
C ALA A 6 43.73 24.00 -32.80
N ILE A 7 43.07 25.15 -32.96
CA ILE A 7 41.95 25.60 -32.11
C ILE A 7 40.97 26.31 -33.03
N PHE A 8 40.09 25.60 -33.75
CA PHE A 8 38.93 26.21 -34.43
C PHE A 8 37.85 25.19 -34.87
N ALA A 9 37.62 24.12 -34.09
CA ALA A 9 36.58 23.12 -34.43
C ALA A 9 35.54 22.89 -33.32
N ALA A 10 35.52 23.70 -32.25
CA ALA A 10 34.58 23.52 -31.12
C ALA A 10 33.54 24.66 -30.96
N ILE A 11 33.45 25.61 -31.89
CA ILE A 11 32.51 26.76 -31.80
C ILE A 11 31.38 26.72 -32.85
N LEU A 12 31.33 25.71 -33.73
CA LEU A 12 30.34 25.67 -34.83
C LEU A 12 29.13 24.74 -34.60
N ILE A 13 29.07 24.02 -33.48
CA ILE A 13 27.91 23.18 -33.14
C ILE A 13 26.94 23.90 -32.18
N SER A 14 27.38 24.97 -31.52
CA SER A 14 26.55 25.79 -30.62
C SER A 14 25.65 26.80 -31.34
N GLY A 15 25.82 26.99 -32.66
CA GLY A 15 25.08 27.97 -33.46
C GLY A 15 23.79 27.44 -34.09
N LEU A 16 23.71 26.15 -34.42
CA LEU A 16 22.56 25.57 -35.13
C LEU A 16 21.37 25.25 -34.22
N VAL A 17 21.58 25.11 -32.91
CA VAL A 17 20.49 24.93 -31.94
C VAL A 17 19.83 26.26 -31.56
N ARG A 18 20.53 27.40 -31.72
CA ARG A 18 19.99 28.72 -31.37
C ARG A 18 19.00 29.27 -32.40
N VAL A 19 19.12 28.86 -33.67
CA VAL A 19 18.25 29.36 -34.75
C VAL A 19 16.84 28.75 -34.67
N SER A 20 16.69 27.46 -34.37
CA SER A 20 15.36 26.82 -34.27
C SER A 20 14.57 27.20 -33.00
N ALA A 21 15.26 27.52 -31.91
CA ALA A 21 14.64 27.95 -30.66
C ALA A 21 14.05 29.37 -30.76
N GLN A 22 14.65 30.24 -31.58
CA GLN A 22 14.18 31.61 -31.80
C GLN A 22 12.85 31.61 -32.57
N ASP A 23 12.77 30.85 -33.67
CA ASP A 23 11.55 30.75 -34.50
C ASP A 23 10.38 30.14 -33.73
N SER A 24 10.65 29.15 -32.87
CA SER A 24 9.64 28.50 -32.02
C SER A 24 9.05 29.46 -30.99
N THR A 25 9.90 30.30 -30.38
CA THR A 25 9.46 31.30 -29.38
C THR A 25 8.63 32.40 -30.03
N GLU A 26 9.04 32.89 -31.20
CA GLU A 26 8.31 33.91 -31.95
C GLU A 26 6.92 33.42 -32.40
N LEU A 27 6.82 32.15 -32.79
CA LEU A 27 5.54 31.50 -33.10
C LEU A 27 4.61 31.49 -31.88
N ILE A 28 5.10 31.00 -30.73
CA ILE A 28 4.33 30.94 -29.48
C ILE A 28 3.82 32.34 -29.09
N ASP A 29 4.68 33.36 -29.13
CA ASP A 29 4.31 34.73 -28.76
C ASP A 29 3.31 35.36 -29.74
N THR A 30 3.37 34.98 -31.02
CA THR A 30 2.38 35.40 -32.01
C THR A 30 1.01 34.79 -31.69
N TYR A 31 0.94 33.49 -31.40
CA TYR A 31 -0.31 32.86 -30.97
C TYR A 31 -0.85 33.45 -29.67
N ARG A 32 0.01 33.73 -28.67
CA ARG A 32 -0.42 34.34 -27.40
C ARG A 32 -0.97 35.75 -27.60
N ARG A 33 -0.32 36.58 -28.42
CA ARG A 33 -0.82 37.93 -28.76
C ARG A 33 -2.17 37.88 -29.47
N ASN A 34 -2.31 36.99 -30.46
CA ASN A 34 -3.57 36.81 -31.19
C ASN A 34 -4.67 36.27 -30.28
N PHE A 35 -4.32 35.33 -29.40
CA PHE A 35 -5.22 34.81 -28.39
C PHE A 35 -5.76 35.94 -27.52
N ILE A 36 -4.89 36.78 -26.92
CA ILE A 36 -5.31 37.87 -26.03
C ILE A 36 -6.27 38.84 -26.73
N ARG A 37 -5.97 39.25 -27.97
CA ARG A 37 -6.71 40.29 -28.71
C ARG A 37 -8.03 39.84 -29.34
N SER A 38 -8.27 38.54 -29.42
CA SER A 38 -9.39 37.98 -30.19
C SER A 38 -10.67 37.79 -29.36
N SER A 39 -11.79 37.59 -30.07
CA SER A 39 -13.09 37.29 -29.48
C SER A 39 -13.10 35.90 -28.82
N LEU A 40 -14.07 35.63 -27.93
CA LEU A 40 -14.14 34.35 -27.22
C LEU A 40 -14.22 33.13 -28.16
N GLY A 41 -15.03 33.20 -29.22
CA GLY A 41 -15.11 32.13 -30.22
C GLY A 41 -13.79 31.96 -30.99
N THR A 42 -13.15 33.06 -31.36
CA THR A 42 -11.85 33.05 -32.06
C THR A 42 -10.73 32.46 -31.20
N LYS A 43 -10.74 32.70 -29.88
CA LYS A 43 -9.78 32.12 -28.93
C LYS A 43 -9.76 30.59 -28.99
N LEU A 44 -10.94 29.96 -29.02
CA LEU A 44 -11.03 28.49 -29.09
C LEU A 44 -10.48 27.95 -30.41
N GLU A 45 -10.81 28.58 -31.53
CA GLU A 45 -10.30 28.15 -32.85
C GLU A 45 -8.78 28.31 -32.96
N LEU A 46 -8.21 29.38 -32.42
CA LEU A 46 -6.75 29.56 -32.36
C LEU A 46 -6.05 28.44 -31.58
N LEU A 47 -6.65 27.96 -30.48
CA LEU A 47 -6.10 26.84 -29.72
C LEU A 47 -6.22 25.52 -30.48
N LYS A 48 -7.30 25.31 -31.22
CA LYS A 48 -7.46 24.11 -32.08
C LYS A 48 -6.42 24.11 -33.20
N GLU A 49 -6.20 25.23 -33.87
CA GLU A 49 -5.18 25.37 -34.90
C GLU A 49 -3.78 25.09 -34.33
N ALA A 50 -3.46 25.69 -33.17
CA ALA A 50 -2.20 25.46 -32.47
C ALA A 50 -1.98 23.99 -32.06
N SER A 51 -3.04 23.18 -31.94
CA SER A 51 -2.93 21.79 -31.50
C SER A 51 -2.30 20.86 -32.53
N ALA A 52 -2.29 21.29 -33.80
CA ALA A 52 -1.68 20.56 -34.92
C ALA A 52 -0.14 20.61 -34.93
N TYR A 53 0.48 21.48 -34.13
CA TYR A 53 1.94 21.57 -34.05
C TYR A 53 2.50 20.49 -33.12
N ASP A 54 3.30 19.57 -33.66
CA ASP A 54 3.98 18.53 -32.87
C ASP A 54 5.45 18.85 -32.57
N SER A 55 6.09 19.70 -33.37
CA SER A 55 7.51 20.04 -33.26
C SER A 55 7.81 21.22 -32.33
N VAL A 56 6.77 21.95 -31.89
CA VAL A 56 6.89 23.14 -31.04
C VAL A 56 6.11 22.90 -29.75
N ASP A 57 6.74 23.16 -28.60
CA ASP A 57 6.08 23.13 -27.29
C ASP A 57 5.13 24.33 -27.15
N MET A 58 3.87 24.10 -27.50
CA MET A 58 2.81 25.10 -27.40
C MET A 58 2.23 25.18 -25.97
N GLY A 59 2.80 24.49 -24.98
CA GLY A 59 2.40 24.52 -23.57
C GLY A 59 2.16 25.94 -23.00
N PRO A 60 3.04 26.92 -23.21
CA PRO A 60 2.83 28.29 -22.73
C PRO A 60 1.55 28.97 -23.27
N LEU A 61 1.12 28.65 -24.49
CA LEU A 61 -0.12 29.16 -25.07
C LEU A 61 -1.34 28.58 -24.33
N TYR A 62 -1.33 27.28 -24.09
CA TYR A 62 -2.44 26.62 -23.38
C TYR A 62 -2.50 27.01 -21.90
N ASP A 63 -1.35 27.26 -21.25
CA ASP A 63 -1.35 27.85 -19.91
C ASP A 63 -1.94 29.28 -19.91
N THR A 64 -1.61 30.09 -20.94
CA THR A 64 -2.24 31.41 -21.12
C THR A 64 -3.76 31.30 -21.26
N ALA A 65 -4.26 30.27 -21.95
CA ALA A 65 -5.69 30.02 -22.06
C ALA A 65 -6.32 29.59 -20.72
N VAL A 66 -5.64 28.74 -19.93
CA VAL A 66 -6.09 28.40 -18.57
C VAL A 66 -6.17 29.66 -17.69
N GLN A 67 -5.15 30.52 -17.72
CA GLN A 67 -5.16 31.78 -16.97
C GLN A 67 -6.31 32.70 -17.40
N PHE A 68 -6.62 32.75 -18.70
CA PHE A 68 -7.78 33.49 -19.20
C PHE A 68 -9.10 32.91 -18.65
N VAL A 69 -9.27 31.59 -18.64
CA VAL A 69 -10.45 30.96 -18.04
C VAL A 69 -10.55 31.30 -16.55
N LEU A 70 -9.45 31.18 -15.80
CA LEU A 70 -9.41 31.49 -14.37
C LEU A 70 -9.81 32.94 -14.09
N GLY A 71 -9.29 33.89 -14.87
CA GLY A 71 -9.62 35.31 -14.74
C GLY A 71 -11.08 35.65 -15.04
N ASN A 72 -11.82 34.78 -15.72
CA ASN A 72 -13.22 34.99 -16.10
C ASN A 72 -14.19 33.98 -15.44
N ALA A 73 -13.68 33.09 -14.59
CA ALA A 73 -14.46 31.99 -14.02
C ALA A 73 -15.67 32.45 -13.21
N SER A 74 -15.57 33.56 -12.47
CA SER A 74 -16.67 34.10 -11.64
C SER A 74 -17.88 34.54 -12.46
N LEU A 75 -17.68 34.89 -13.74
CA LEU A 75 -18.72 35.40 -14.62
C LEU A 75 -19.21 34.34 -15.61
N LEU A 76 -18.34 33.40 -16.01
CA LEU A 76 -18.56 32.53 -17.17
C LEU A 76 -18.28 31.05 -16.91
N ALA A 77 -18.22 30.58 -15.65
CA ALA A 77 -17.93 29.17 -15.34
C ALA A 77 -18.90 28.14 -15.99
N THR A 78 -20.12 28.55 -16.32
CA THR A 78 -21.12 27.70 -16.99
C THR A 78 -21.09 27.82 -18.52
N ASP A 79 -20.27 28.71 -19.07
CA ASP A 79 -20.16 28.92 -20.51
C ASP A 79 -19.50 27.72 -21.21
N ALA A 80 -20.13 27.23 -22.27
CA ALA A 80 -19.67 26.04 -22.99
C ALA A 80 -18.31 26.27 -23.68
N ILE A 81 -18.04 27.47 -24.20
CA ILE A 81 -16.79 27.78 -24.88
C ILE A 81 -15.63 27.81 -23.89
N LEU A 82 -15.83 28.35 -22.69
CA LEU A 82 -14.80 28.32 -21.64
C LEU A 82 -14.51 26.90 -21.16
N ARG A 83 -15.55 26.06 -21.08
CA ARG A 83 -15.38 24.64 -20.75
C ARG A 83 -14.57 23.91 -21.82
N ASP A 84 -14.90 24.08 -23.09
CA ASP A 84 -14.17 23.47 -24.21
C ASP A 84 -12.73 23.96 -24.27
N MET A 85 -12.51 25.26 -24.04
CA MET A 85 -11.18 25.86 -23.93
C MET A 85 -10.37 25.25 -22.79
N SER A 86 -11.01 25.01 -21.63
CA SER A 86 -10.38 24.37 -20.48
C SER A 86 -9.96 22.95 -20.81
N VAL A 87 -10.88 22.13 -21.33
CA VAL A 87 -10.62 20.72 -21.65
C VAL A 87 -9.51 20.60 -22.71
N LEU A 88 -9.58 21.39 -23.77
CA LEU A 88 -8.53 21.43 -24.80
C LEU A 88 -7.17 21.82 -24.19
N SER A 89 -7.13 22.91 -23.43
CA SER A 89 -5.88 23.39 -22.85
C SER A 89 -5.26 22.40 -21.88
N VAL A 90 -6.06 21.75 -21.03
CA VAL A 90 -5.61 20.71 -20.10
C VAL A 90 -5.00 19.51 -20.83
N ASN A 91 -5.64 19.05 -21.90
CA ASN A 91 -5.13 17.94 -22.71
C ASN A 91 -3.84 18.31 -23.44
N MET A 92 -3.75 19.54 -23.95
CA MET A 92 -2.56 19.99 -24.66
C MET A 92 -1.38 20.27 -23.71
N ILE A 93 -1.62 20.85 -22.53
CA ILE A 93 -0.61 20.98 -21.47
C ILE A 93 -0.03 19.60 -21.12
N ARG A 94 -0.89 18.58 -21.03
CA ARG A 94 -0.47 17.20 -20.81
C ARG A 94 0.38 16.66 -21.97
N LYS A 95 -0.08 16.85 -23.22
CA LYS A 95 0.62 16.43 -24.44
C LYS A 95 2.06 16.96 -24.46
N TYR A 96 2.24 18.25 -24.17
CA TYR A 96 3.56 18.89 -24.16
C TYR A 96 4.32 18.74 -22.83
N LYS A 97 3.69 18.14 -21.79
CA LYS A 97 4.26 17.98 -20.44
C LYS A 97 4.71 19.31 -19.82
N TYR A 98 3.92 20.36 -20.01
CA TYR A 98 4.29 21.71 -19.61
C TYR A 98 4.10 21.92 -18.10
N ALA A 99 5.14 21.60 -17.32
CA ALA A 99 5.17 21.66 -15.86
C ALA A 99 4.80 23.02 -15.23
N PRO A 100 5.17 24.18 -15.81
CA PRO A 100 4.84 25.48 -15.20
C PRO A 100 3.34 25.74 -15.00
N ALA A 101 2.46 25.03 -15.72
CA ALA A 101 1.01 25.17 -15.60
C ALA A 101 0.41 24.51 -14.34
N ALA A 102 1.18 23.75 -13.55
CA ALA A 102 0.65 22.92 -12.47
C ALA A 102 -0.22 23.71 -11.45
N GLU A 103 0.18 24.93 -11.09
CA GLU A 103 -0.60 25.78 -10.17
C GLU A 103 -1.91 26.26 -10.78
N ASN A 104 -1.88 26.70 -12.03
CA ASN A 104 -3.08 27.13 -12.76
C ASN A 104 -4.05 25.96 -12.96
N LEU A 105 -3.55 24.76 -13.25
CA LEU A 105 -4.36 23.54 -13.34
C LEU A 105 -5.05 23.22 -12.00
N TRP A 106 -4.36 23.36 -10.87
CA TRP A 106 -4.97 23.16 -9.56
C TRP A 106 -6.05 24.20 -9.24
N GLN A 107 -5.80 25.47 -9.55
CA GLN A 107 -6.83 26.50 -9.42
C GLN A 107 -8.06 26.19 -10.29
N LEU A 108 -7.84 25.70 -11.52
CA LEU A 108 -8.92 25.33 -12.44
C LEU A 108 -9.76 24.16 -11.90
N PHE A 109 -9.12 23.21 -11.21
CA PHE A 109 -9.78 22.11 -10.52
C PHE A 109 -10.72 22.60 -9.40
N GLY A 110 -10.37 23.71 -8.74
CA GLY A 110 -11.21 24.36 -7.73
C GLY A 110 -12.49 24.99 -8.32
N VAL A 111 -12.37 25.58 -9.51
CA VAL A 111 -13.46 26.26 -10.24
C VAL A 111 -14.54 25.27 -10.67
N TYR A 112 -14.16 24.22 -11.40
CA TYR A 112 -15.14 23.25 -11.90
C TYR A 112 -15.51 22.24 -10.82
N LYS A 113 -16.78 21.80 -10.79
CA LYS A 113 -17.26 20.71 -9.92
C LYS A 113 -17.55 19.42 -10.66
N ASP A 114 -17.67 19.49 -11.98
CA ASP A 114 -18.03 18.37 -12.86
C ASP A 114 -16.83 17.45 -13.13
N SER A 115 -17.08 16.13 -13.18
CA SER A 115 -16.05 15.11 -13.37
C SER A 115 -15.41 15.12 -14.76
N LEU A 116 -16.12 15.56 -15.80
CA LEU A 116 -15.60 15.63 -17.17
C LEU A 116 -14.42 16.60 -17.28
N VAL A 117 -14.32 17.58 -16.38
CA VAL A 117 -13.20 18.53 -16.33
C VAL A 117 -12.19 18.14 -15.25
N ARG A 118 -12.68 17.72 -14.08
CA ARG A 118 -11.82 17.38 -12.93
C ARG A 118 -10.95 16.15 -13.18
N VAL A 119 -11.46 15.13 -13.85
CA VAL A 119 -10.69 13.91 -14.12
C VAL A 119 -9.50 14.18 -15.04
N PRO A 120 -9.68 14.83 -16.22
CA PRO A 120 -8.53 15.22 -17.05
C PRO A 120 -7.54 16.12 -16.32
N LEU A 121 -8.00 17.06 -15.49
CA LEU A 121 -7.12 17.92 -14.69
C LEU A 121 -6.21 17.13 -13.76
N LEU A 122 -6.77 16.19 -12.99
CA LEU A 122 -6.00 15.34 -12.09
C LEU A 122 -5.02 14.44 -12.86
N GLN A 123 -5.44 13.89 -14.00
CA GLN A 123 -4.55 13.10 -14.86
C GLN A 123 -3.42 13.93 -15.46
N THR A 124 -3.67 15.18 -15.83
CA THR A 124 -2.62 16.09 -16.31
C THR A 124 -1.67 16.45 -15.18
N LEU A 125 -2.18 16.79 -13.98
CA LEU A 125 -1.35 17.06 -12.80
C LEU A 125 -0.43 15.87 -12.46
N ALA A 126 -0.93 14.64 -12.59
CA ALA A 126 -0.14 13.42 -12.41
C ALA A 126 1.13 13.36 -13.28
N ASP A 127 1.08 13.98 -14.47
CA ASP A 127 2.17 13.93 -15.45
C ASP A 127 3.07 15.17 -15.42
N VAL A 128 2.55 16.33 -14.98
CA VAL A 128 3.28 17.61 -15.07
C VAL A 128 3.69 18.20 -13.72
N ALA A 129 3.12 17.75 -12.60
CA ALA A 129 3.40 18.30 -11.26
C ALA A 129 4.52 17.57 -10.50
N GLY A 130 5.33 16.74 -11.19
CA GLY A 130 6.45 16.02 -10.59
C GLY A 130 7.43 16.95 -9.87
N GLY A 131 7.73 16.66 -8.60
CA GLY A 131 8.60 17.49 -7.75
C GLY A 131 7.96 18.78 -7.20
N ASN A 132 6.74 19.13 -7.62
CA ASN A 132 6.03 20.28 -7.07
C ASN A 132 5.36 19.92 -5.72
N LYS A 133 6.08 20.22 -4.63
CA LYS A 133 5.63 19.93 -3.26
C LYS A 133 4.34 20.64 -2.86
N THR A 134 4.09 21.84 -3.40
CA THR A 134 2.87 22.60 -3.11
C THR A 134 1.66 21.86 -3.67
N ILE A 135 1.71 21.47 -4.95
CA ILE A 135 0.60 20.74 -5.59
C ILE A 135 0.40 19.36 -4.97
N LEU A 136 1.48 18.67 -4.63
CA LEU A 136 1.38 17.39 -3.93
C LEU A 136 0.65 17.55 -2.58
N LYS A 137 1.00 18.58 -1.79
CA LYS A 137 0.34 18.87 -0.52
C LYS A 137 -1.16 19.13 -0.71
N GLU A 138 -1.52 19.88 -1.75
CA GLU A 138 -2.91 20.17 -2.09
C GLU A 138 -3.69 18.90 -2.51
N LEU A 139 -3.09 18.04 -3.32
CA LEU A 139 -3.67 16.75 -3.70
C LEU A 139 -3.86 15.81 -2.50
N ASN A 140 -2.87 15.76 -1.60
CA ASN A 140 -2.96 14.99 -0.36
C ASN A 140 -4.08 15.51 0.56
N SER A 141 -4.18 16.83 0.73
CA SER A 141 -5.26 17.50 1.47
C SER A 141 -6.64 17.21 0.87
N TYR A 142 -6.75 17.23 -0.46
CA TYR A 142 -7.99 16.87 -1.15
C TYR A 142 -8.37 15.41 -0.89
N LEU A 143 -7.43 14.48 -1.01
CA LEU A 143 -7.67 13.06 -0.75
C LEU A 143 -8.13 12.83 0.69
N ASP A 144 -7.47 13.45 1.67
CA ASP A 144 -7.86 13.40 3.08
C ASP A 144 -9.30 13.89 3.30
N THR A 145 -9.64 15.02 2.67
CA THR A 145 -10.98 15.60 2.72
C THR A 145 -12.02 14.64 2.13
N GLN A 146 -11.75 14.03 0.96
CA GLN A 146 -12.67 13.07 0.35
C GLN A 146 -12.88 11.84 1.23
N VAL A 147 -11.81 11.28 1.79
CA VAL A 147 -11.89 10.13 2.70
C VAL A 147 -12.71 10.48 3.96
N SER A 148 -12.49 11.66 4.53
CA SER A 148 -13.24 12.14 5.69
C SER A 148 -14.73 12.33 5.38
N LEU A 149 -15.06 12.90 4.22
CA LEU A 149 -16.44 13.06 3.74
C LEU A 149 -17.13 11.70 3.52
N PHE A 150 -16.43 10.73 2.95
CA PHE A 150 -16.99 9.39 2.80
C PHE A 150 -17.29 8.74 4.15
N LYS A 151 -16.35 8.83 5.11
CA LYS A 151 -16.54 8.30 6.46
C LYS A 151 -17.72 8.95 7.21
N SER A 152 -18.07 10.19 6.89
CA SER A 152 -19.26 10.87 7.42
C SER A 152 -20.56 10.60 6.66
N GLY A 153 -20.53 9.71 5.65
CA GLY A 153 -21.70 9.28 4.90
C GLY A 153 -22.03 10.14 3.67
N VAL A 154 -21.13 11.06 3.28
CA VAL A 154 -21.33 11.88 2.08
C VAL A 154 -21.06 11.05 0.82
N ARG A 155 -21.98 11.12 -0.14
CA ARG A 155 -21.80 10.49 -1.46
C ARG A 155 -20.72 11.23 -2.25
N LEU A 156 -19.69 10.50 -2.64
CA LEU A 156 -18.57 11.03 -3.42
C LEU A 156 -18.76 10.84 -4.92
N ASP A 157 -18.03 11.66 -5.69
CA ASP A 157 -17.74 11.36 -7.10
C ASP A 157 -16.58 10.37 -7.18
N LEU A 158 -16.91 9.11 -7.50
CA LEU A 158 -15.93 8.03 -7.52
C LEU A 158 -14.90 8.19 -8.64
N ALA A 159 -15.26 8.79 -9.77
CA ALA A 159 -14.34 8.98 -10.88
C ALA A 159 -13.26 10.03 -10.53
N VAL A 160 -13.68 11.11 -9.86
CA VAL A 160 -12.75 12.15 -9.38
C VAL A 160 -11.85 11.61 -8.26
N LEU A 161 -12.40 10.83 -7.32
CA LEU A 161 -11.60 10.20 -6.26
C LEU A 161 -10.58 9.21 -6.84
N ASP A 162 -10.98 8.35 -7.77
CA ASP A 162 -10.09 7.40 -8.45
C ASP A 162 -8.94 8.12 -9.17
N ALA A 163 -9.26 9.22 -9.87
CA ALA A 163 -8.26 10.06 -10.55
C ALA A 163 -7.31 10.77 -9.56
N ALA A 164 -7.79 11.14 -8.36
CA ALA A 164 -6.96 11.76 -7.34
C ALA A 164 -5.96 10.75 -6.74
N VAL A 165 -6.43 9.52 -6.43
CA VAL A 165 -5.56 8.41 -5.99
C VAL A 165 -4.52 8.09 -7.06
N PHE A 166 -4.93 8.07 -8.34
CA PHE A 166 -4.00 7.90 -9.47
C PHE A 166 -2.95 9.02 -9.51
N ALA A 167 -3.36 10.29 -9.42
CA ALA A 167 -2.45 11.42 -9.49
C ALA A 167 -1.42 11.41 -8.37
N VAL A 168 -1.87 11.23 -7.12
CA VAL A 168 -0.99 11.14 -5.94
C VAL A 168 -0.01 9.96 -6.06
N GLY A 169 -0.50 8.77 -6.44
CA GLY A 169 0.35 7.61 -6.65
C GLY A 169 1.38 7.80 -7.76
N ARG A 170 1.00 8.49 -8.85
CA ARG A 170 1.90 8.77 -9.97
C ARG A 170 3.01 9.76 -9.63
N LEU A 171 2.71 10.74 -8.77
CA LEU A 171 3.72 11.69 -8.27
C LEU A 171 4.74 11.00 -7.34
N GLY A 172 4.37 9.90 -6.68
CA GLY A 172 5.31 8.92 -6.11
C GLY A 172 6.07 9.39 -4.87
N ASP A 173 5.65 10.46 -4.20
CA ASP A 173 6.33 10.98 -3.01
C ASP A 173 5.84 10.27 -1.73
N SER A 174 6.80 9.88 -0.88
CA SER A 174 6.53 9.14 0.37
C SER A 174 5.59 9.84 1.35
N SER A 175 5.53 11.18 1.34
CA SER A 175 4.61 11.96 2.20
C SER A 175 3.14 11.68 1.90
N SER A 176 2.86 11.04 0.75
CA SER A 176 1.52 10.66 0.33
C SER A 176 1.03 9.35 0.94
N PHE A 177 1.92 8.56 1.55
CA PHE A 177 1.59 7.24 2.09
C PHE A 177 0.40 7.27 3.07
N PRO A 178 0.33 8.16 4.09
CA PRO A 178 -0.78 8.16 5.03
C PRO A 178 -2.14 8.41 4.36
N TYR A 179 -2.17 9.27 3.33
CA TYR A 179 -3.40 9.63 2.62
C TYR A 179 -3.88 8.50 1.71
N LEU A 180 -2.96 7.84 1.00
CA LEU A 180 -3.28 6.66 0.21
C LEU A 180 -3.70 5.48 1.11
N PHE A 181 -3.07 5.31 2.27
CA PHE A 181 -3.46 4.30 3.24
C PHE A 181 -4.85 4.58 3.85
N ALA A 182 -5.18 5.83 4.11
CA ALA A 182 -6.51 6.23 4.53
C ALA A 182 -7.57 5.92 3.44
N ALA A 183 -7.26 6.18 2.17
CA ALA A 183 -8.14 5.82 1.04
C ALA A 183 -8.29 4.30 0.88
N TYR A 184 -7.22 3.54 1.07
CA TYR A 184 -7.22 2.08 1.05
C TYR A 184 -8.13 1.50 2.14
N THR A 185 -7.95 1.93 3.38
CA THR A 185 -8.71 1.45 4.56
C THR A 185 -10.16 1.90 4.55
N ALA A 186 -10.46 3.09 3.99
CA ALA A 186 -11.83 3.58 3.85
C ALA A 186 -12.70 2.66 2.98
N SER A 187 -12.10 1.82 2.14
CA SER A 187 -12.81 0.77 1.37
C SER A 187 -14.00 1.30 0.57
N VAL A 188 -13.85 2.52 -0.01
CA VAL A 188 -14.91 3.23 -0.74
C VAL A 188 -15.50 2.38 -1.88
N SER A 189 -14.63 1.72 -2.63
CA SER A 189 -14.99 0.70 -3.63
C SER A 189 -13.78 -0.20 -3.89
N LYS A 190 -14.00 -1.42 -4.39
CA LYS A 190 -12.91 -2.35 -4.72
C LYS A 190 -11.89 -1.72 -5.68
N ALA A 191 -12.34 -1.01 -6.70
CA ALA A 191 -11.45 -0.37 -7.67
C ALA A 191 -10.53 0.68 -7.04
N ILE A 192 -11.07 1.54 -6.16
CA ILE A 192 -10.31 2.57 -5.46
C ILE A 192 -9.36 1.95 -4.44
N THR A 193 -9.80 0.93 -3.70
CA THR A 193 -8.96 0.20 -2.74
C THR A 193 -7.78 -0.48 -3.44
N ASP A 194 -8.02 -1.17 -4.57
CA ASP A 194 -6.98 -1.82 -5.35
C ASP A 194 -6.00 -0.78 -5.91
N ARG A 195 -6.49 0.35 -6.44
CA ARG A 195 -5.65 1.44 -6.93
C ARG A 195 -4.82 2.07 -5.81
N ALA A 196 -5.40 2.33 -4.64
CA ALA A 196 -4.68 2.86 -3.48
C ALA A 196 -3.58 1.90 -3.03
N GLY A 197 -3.85 0.59 -3.02
CA GLY A 197 -2.85 -0.45 -2.76
C GLY A 197 -1.65 -0.37 -3.70
N VAL A 198 -1.91 -0.34 -5.02
CA VAL A 198 -0.87 -0.20 -6.04
C VAL A 198 -0.11 1.13 -5.90
N ALA A 199 -0.82 2.22 -5.65
CA ALA A 199 -0.23 3.55 -5.48
C ALA A 199 0.72 3.61 -4.27
N MET A 200 0.33 3.04 -3.12
CA MET A 200 1.19 2.99 -1.93
C MET A 200 2.49 2.22 -2.20
N ALA A 201 2.41 1.07 -2.87
CA ALA A 201 3.58 0.25 -3.20
C ALA A 201 4.52 0.90 -4.23
N ALA A 202 4.02 1.85 -5.02
CA ALA A 202 4.78 2.59 -6.03
C ALA A 202 5.43 3.89 -5.52
N LEU A 203 5.18 4.27 -4.26
CA LEU A 203 5.82 5.45 -3.67
C LEU A 203 7.33 5.24 -3.50
N SER A 204 8.07 6.34 -3.55
CA SER A 204 9.45 6.38 -3.12
C SER A 204 9.59 6.01 -1.63
N GLY A 205 10.68 5.32 -1.28
CA GLY A 205 10.95 4.87 0.08
C GLY A 205 10.81 3.36 0.27
N ASP A 206 10.83 2.92 1.53
CA ASP A 206 10.68 1.51 1.91
C ASP A 206 9.22 1.24 2.29
N TYR A 207 8.47 0.65 1.35
CA TYR A 207 7.06 0.29 1.56
C TYR A 207 6.85 -0.64 2.76
N ALA A 208 7.77 -1.58 3.00
CA ALA A 208 7.69 -2.48 4.16
C ALA A 208 7.88 -1.70 5.46
N ALA A 209 8.78 -0.70 5.47
CA ALA A 209 8.97 0.17 6.63
C ALA A 209 7.74 1.03 6.92
N PHE A 210 7.07 1.57 5.89
CA PHE A 210 5.83 2.33 6.07
C PHE A 210 4.72 1.48 6.68
N LEU A 211 4.51 0.26 6.17
CA LEU A 211 3.53 -0.67 6.75
C LEU A 211 3.90 -1.07 8.18
N ALA A 212 5.17 -1.34 8.45
CA ALA A 212 5.64 -1.68 9.79
C ALA A 212 5.45 -0.52 10.78
N ASP A 213 5.58 0.73 10.34
CA ASP A 213 5.28 1.91 11.17
C ASP A 213 3.80 1.94 11.55
N VAL A 214 2.88 1.81 10.59
CA VAL A 214 1.43 1.73 10.84
C VAL A 214 1.10 0.61 11.83
N ILE A 215 1.70 -0.57 11.65
CA ILE A 215 1.51 -1.70 12.57
C ILE A 215 1.94 -1.35 14.00
N ARG A 216 2.98 -0.51 14.19
CA ARG A 216 3.44 -0.12 15.53
C ARG A 216 2.57 0.98 16.15
N THR A 217 2.18 1.98 15.38
CA THR A 217 1.66 3.26 15.93
C THR A 217 0.14 3.43 15.84
N ASN A 218 -0.54 2.80 14.88
CA ASN A 218 -1.96 3.09 14.59
C ASN A 218 -2.95 2.21 15.39
N PRO A 219 -4.27 2.52 15.39
CA PRO A 219 -5.30 1.69 16.03
C PRO A 219 -5.40 0.27 15.44
N PRO A 220 -5.97 -0.71 16.18
CA PRO A 220 -5.98 -2.13 15.81
C PRO A 220 -6.48 -2.46 14.41
N ALA A 221 -7.57 -1.81 13.96
CA ALA A 221 -8.11 -2.03 12.62
C ALA A 221 -7.09 -1.68 11.52
N GLU A 222 -6.38 -0.56 11.69
CA GLU A 222 -5.36 -0.11 10.76
C GLU A 222 -4.10 -0.98 10.80
N LYS A 223 -3.71 -1.48 11.99
CA LYS A 223 -2.62 -2.47 12.11
C LYS A 223 -2.92 -3.72 11.28
N SER A 224 -4.14 -4.25 11.39
CA SER A 224 -4.56 -5.42 10.62
C SER A 224 -4.57 -5.15 9.12
N ALA A 225 -5.09 -3.99 8.71
CA ALA A 225 -5.13 -3.61 7.30
C ALA A 225 -3.73 -3.42 6.69
N ALA A 226 -2.77 -2.90 7.48
CA ALA A 226 -1.39 -2.74 7.04
C ALA A 226 -0.68 -4.09 6.81
N LEU A 227 -0.88 -5.06 7.71
CA LEU A 227 -0.38 -6.41 7.47
C LEU A 227 -1.01 -7.02 6.21
N GLU A 228 -2.33 -6.91 6.06
CA GLU A 228 -3.03 -7.43 4.87
C GLU A 228 -2.48 -6.83 3.57
N ALA A 229 -2.25 -5.51 3.55
CA ALA A 229 -1.67 -4.83 2.39
C ALA A 229 -0.30 -5.39 2.01
N GLY A 230 0.57 -5.64 2.99
CA GLY A 230 1.90 -6.21 2.77
C GLY A 230 1.91 -7.68 2.35
N LEU A 231 0.88 -8.46 2.74
CA LEU A 231 0.75 -9.88 2.38
C LEU A 231 0.01 -10.12 1.06
N ARG A 232 -0.58 -9.08 0.47
CA ARG A 232 -1.42 -9.20 -0.73
C ARG A 232 -0.58 -9.41 -1.99
N GLY A 233 -0.82 -10.52 -2.69
CA GLY A 233 -0.11 -10.84 -3.93
C GLY A 233 1.41 -10.77 -3.76
N ASP A 234 2.07 -10.07 -4.68
CA ASP A 234 3.52 -9.85 -4.70
C ASP A 234 3.91 -8.45 -4.19
N ALA A 235 3.08 -7.82 -3.35
CA ALA A 235 3.33 -6.46 -2.84
C ALA A 235 4.65 -6.35 -2.07
N LEU A 236 5.08 -7.41 -1.40
CA LEU A 236 6.37 -7.51 -0.73
C LEU A 236 7.08 -8.83 -1.09
N PRO A 237 8.42 -8.83 -1.24
CA PRO A 237 9.20 -10.06 -1.31
C PRO A 237 9.01 -10.94 -0.07
N ALA A 238 9.22 -12.25 -0.22
CA ALA A 238 8.97 -13.24 0.84
C ALA A 238 9.66 -12.91 2.18
N GLU A 239 10.91 -12.44 2.15
CA GLU A 239 11.64 -12.06 3.36
C GLU A 239 11.01 -10.84 4.05
N LYS A 240 10.64 -9.81 3.30
CA LYS A 240 9.97 -8.61 3.84
C LYS A 240 8.57 -8.92 4.38
N ARG A 241 7.87 -9.89 3.80
CA ARG A 241 6.61 -10.40 4.36
C ARG A 241 6.81 -11.07 5.72
N ALA A 242 7.86 -11.88 5.86
CA ALA A 242 8.19 -12.52 7.13
C ALA A 242 8.59 -11.49 8.20
N GLU A 243 9.44 -10.51 7.86
CA GLU A 243 9.80 -9.40 8.75
C GLU A 243 8.56 -8.59 9.19
N LEU A 244 7.66 -8.27 8.25
CA LEU A 244 6.42 -7.55 8.56
C LEU A 244 5.49 -8.37 9.46
N ALA A 245 5.35 -9.67 9.19
CA ALA A 245 4.57 -10.58 10.02
C ALA A 245 5.17 -10.73 11.43
N GLU A 246 6.49 -10.77 11.56
CA GLU A 246 7.18 -10.78 12.85
C GLU A 246 6.88 -9.52 13.67
N VAL A 247 6.93 -8.34 13.02
CA VAL A 247 6.54 -7.06 13.65
C VAL A 247 5.07 -7.09 14.08
N ALA A 248 4.17 -7.58 13.22
CA ALA A 248 2.74 -7.71 13.53
C ALA A 248 2.48 -8.64 14.72
N LEU A 249 3.14 -9.79 14.76
CA LEU A 249 3.00 -10.74 15.87
C LEU A 249 3.52 -10.13 17.18
N SER A 250 4.69 -9.49 17.14
CA SER A 250 5.29 -8.82 18.30
C SER A 250 4.36 -7.76 18.90
N VAL A 251 3.80 -6.89 18.05
CA VAL A 251 2.83 -5.87 18.46
C VAL A 251 1.55 -6.52 18.99
N GLY A 252 0.97 -7.47 18.26
CA GLY A 252 -0.28 -8.11 18.65
C GLY A 252 -0.21 -8.92 19.95
N VAL A 253 0.93 -9.56 20.24
CA VAL A 253 1.18 -10.27 21.50
C VAL A 253 1.37 -9.32 22.68
N SER A 254 1.94 -8.13 22.44
CA SER A 254 2.16 -7.13 23.48
C SER A 254 0.97 -6.19 23.66
N TYR A 255 -0.04 -6.28 22.80
CA TYR A 255 -1.19 -5.39 22.81
C TYR A 255 -2.14 -5.70 23.96
N GLN A 256 -2.50 -4.67 24.71
CA GLN A 256 -3.48 -4.72 25.78
C GLN A 256 -4.53 -3.64 25.51
N SER A 257 -5.79 -4.04 25.33
CA SER A 257 -6.93 -3.11 25.25
C SER A 257 -8.07 -3.63 26.11
N SER A 258 -8.76 -2.71 26.76
CA SER A 258 -10.01 -2.97 27.48
C SER A 258 -11.23 -2.87 26.58
N VAL A 259 -11.07 -2.45 25.32
CA VAL A 259 -12.16 -2.28 24.35
C VAL A 259 -12.40 -3.62 23.63
N PRO A 260 -13.57 -4.27 23.80
CA PRO A 260 -13.82 -5.58 23.19
C PRO A 260 -13.75 -5.56 21.64
N GLY A 261 -14.14 -4.44 21.02
CA GLY A 261 -14.09 -4.28 19.57
C GLY A 261 -12.67 -4.34 18.97
N ASP A 262 -11.66 -3.91 19.73
CA ASP A 262 -10.26 -3.95 19.30
C ASP A 262 -9.73 -5.39 19.23
N GLN A 263 -10.22 -6.25 20.11
CA GLN A 263 -9.72 -7.61 20.26
C GLN A 263 -9.91 -8.44 18.98
N VAL A 264 -10.99 -8.20 18.22
CA VAL A 264 -11.24 -8.88 16.95
C VAL A 264 -10.12 -8.60 15.95
N PHE A 265 -9.72 -7.33 15.81
CA PHE A 265 -8.65 -6.93 14.90
C PHE A 265 -7.27 -7.42 15.36
N ILE A 266 -7.02 -7.47 16.67
CA ILE A 266 -5.75 -7.99 17.21
C ILE A 266 -5.64 -9.51 17.02
N VAL A 267 -6.73 -10.25 17.21
CA VAL A 267 -6.76 -11.68 16.91
C VAL A 267 -6.54 -11.93 15.42
N ALA A 268 -7.17 -11.14 14.54
CA ALA A 268 -6.96 -11.22 13.10
C ALA A 268 -5.51 -10.89 12.70
N LEU A 269 -4.90 -9.87 13.30
CA LEU A 269 -3.50 -9.50 13.12
C LEU A 269 -2.56 -10.65 13.54
N ARG A 270 -2.75 -11.19 14.75
CA ARG A 270 -1.92 -12.28 15.30
C ARG A 270 -2.02 -13.56 14.46
N THR A 271 -3.23 -13.95 14.07
CA THR A 271 -3.47 -15.17 13.27
C THR A 271 -2.91 -15.04 11.86
N SER A 272 -3.13 -13.90 11.20
CA SER A 272 -2.55 -13.63 9.87
C SER A 272 -1.02 -13.64 9.91
N ALA A 273 -0.42 -13.03 10.93
CA ALA A 273 1.02 -13.04 11.15
C ALA A 273 1.54 -14.47 11.40
N ALA A 274 0.87 -15.23 12.27
CA ALA A 274 1.23 -16.62 12.57
C ALA A 274 1.21 -17.49 11.30
N ARG A 275 0.18 -17.36 10.45
CA ARG A 275 0.08 -18.11 9.19
C ARG A 275 1.22 -17.79 8.22
N GLU A 276 1.57 -16.51 8.06
CA GLU A 276 2.68 -16.12 7.19
C GLU A 276 4.00 -16.68 7.73
N LEU A 277 4.29 -16.50 9.02
CA LEU A 277 5.51 -17.02 9.65
C LEU A 277 5.62 -18.55 9.58
N THR A 278 4.48 -19.25 9.71
CA THR A 278 4.39 -20.71 9.55
C THR A 278 4.74 -21.13 8.12
N THR A 279 4.18 -20.42 7.13
CA THR A 279 4.39 -20.71 5.70
C THR A 279 5.85 -20.49 5.30
N ARG A 280 6.53 -19.55 5.94
CA ARG A 280 7.94 -19.21 5.67
C ARG A 280 8.94 -19.95 6.53
N GLU A 281 8.49 -20.76 7.49
CA GLU A 281 9.35 -21.45 8.46
C GLU A 281 10.34 -20.49 9.14
N TRP A 282 9.84 -19.30 9.54
CA TRP A 282 10.66 -18.17 9.96
C TRP A 282 11.21 -18.34 11.38
N GLN A 283 12.32 -19.07 11.51
CA GLN A 283 12.88 -19.48 12.81
C GLN A 283 13.21 -18.32 13.77
N LYS A 284 13.55 -17.13 13.23
CA LYS A 284 13.86 -15.93 14.03
C LYS A 284 12.70 -15.53 14.96
N ALA A 285 11.46 -15.84 14.57
CA ALA A 285 10.26 -15.56 15.37
C ALA A 285 10.03 -16.57 16.51
N SER A 286 10.90 -17.56 16.75
CA SER A 286 10.70 -18.60 17.77
C SER A 286 10.32 -18.04 19.15
N PRO A 287 11.02 -17.02 19.71
CA PRO A 287 10.64 -16.47 21.01
C PRO A 287 9.22 -15.87 21.03
N LEU A 288 8.83 -15.21 19.94
CA LEU A 288 7.50 -14.63 19.78
C LEU A 288 6.42 -15.71 19.59
N ALA A 289 6.73 -16.76 18.83
CA ALA A 289 5.84 -17.90 18.63
C ALA A 289 5.53 -18.62 19.94
N ILE A 290 6.53 -18.82 20.79
CA ILE A 290 6.36 -19.42 22.12
C ILE A 290 5.47 -18.56 23.01
N LYS A 291 5.72 -17.25 23.08
CA LYS A 291 4.87 -16.32 23.84
C LYS A 291 3.43 -16.32 23.32
N HIS A 292 3.26 -16.26 22.00
CA HIS A 292 1.96 -16.31 21.34
C HIS A 292 1.19 -17.61 21.66
N PHE A 293 1.88 -18.75 21.64
CA PHE A 293 1.30 -20.06 21.96
C PHE A 293 0.77 -20.13 23.39
N TYR A 294 1.57 -19.74 24.38
CA TYR A 294 1.14 -19.78 25.78
C TYR A 294 -0.04 -18.84 26.05
N ASP A 295 -0.04 -17.64 25.46
CA ASP A 295 -1.19 -16.73 25.53
C ASP A 295 -2.47 -17.38 24.98
N PHE A 296 -2.37 -18.00 23.80
CA PHE A 296 -3.51 -18.64 23.14
C PHE A 296 -3.97 -19.91 23.88
N GLN A 297 -3.06 -20.66 24.51
CA GLN A 297 -3.41 -21.78 25.38
C GLN A 297 -4.30 -21.32 26.54
N ILE A 298 -3.90 -20.26 27.25
CA ILE A 298 -4.68 -19.70 28.37
C ILE A 298 -6.04 -19.20 27.88
N GLN A 299 -6.07 -18.48 26.75
CA GLN A 299 -7.32 -17.94 26.19
C GLN A 299 -8.25 -19.05 25.67
N TYR A 300 -7.72 -20.10 25.04
CA TYR A 300 -8.49 -21.25 24.59
C TYR A 300 -9.13 -21.99 25.76
N ASN A 301 -8.38 -22.24 26.83
CA ASN A 301 -8.90 -22.87 28.05
C ASN A 301 -9.99 -22.03 28.74
N ARG A 302 -10.02 -20.72 28.50
CA ARG A 302 -11.07 -19.78 28.97
C ARG A 302 -12.22 -19.59 27.97
N GLY A 303 -12.19 -20.26 26.82
CA GLY A 303 -13.18 -20.10 25.74
C GLY A 303 -13.12 -18.75 25.02
N GLN A 304 -12.03 -17.99 25.16
CA GLN A 304 -11.85 -16.65 24.60
C GLN A 304 -11.29 -16.66 23.16
N VAL A 305 -10.70 -17.78 22.76
CA VAL A 305 -10.13 -17.99 21.41
C VAL A 305 -10.69 -19.29 20.86
N SER A 306 -10.96 -19.33 19.55
CA SER A 306 -11.48 -20.52 18.88
C SER A 306 -10.44 -21.64 18.82
N LYS A 307 -10.91 -22.88 18.70
CA LYS A 307 -10.05 -24.05 18.47
C LYS A 307 -9.16 -23.88 17.22
N SER A 308 -9.71 -23.32 16.13
CA SER A 308 -8.95 -23.06 14.90
C SER A 308 -7.73 -22.16 15.16
N ASN A 309 -7.93 -21.08 15.90
CA ASN A 309 -6.87 -20.13 16.22
C ASN A 309 -5.80 -20.76 17.13
N PHE A 310 -6.20 -21.65 18.05
CA PHE A 310 -5.24 -22.39 18.88
C PHE A 310 -4.46 -23.45 18.08
N LEU A 311 -5.10 -24.13 17.13
CA LEU A 311 -4.40 -25.04 16.22
C LEU A 311 -3.36 -24.32 15.35
N GLU A 312 -3.65 -23.07 14.96
CA GLU A 312 -2.69 -22.23 14.23
C GLU A 312 -1.46 -21.86 15.08
N SER A 313 -1.63 -21.60 16.38
CA SER A 313 -0.49 -21.31 17.26
C SER A 313 0.41 -22.54 17.47
N ILE A 314 -0.18 -23.74 17.51
CA ILE A 314 0.56 -25.02 17.53
C ILE A 314 1.33 -25.22 16.21
N ALA A 315 0.69 -24.96 15.08
CA ALA A 315 1.33 -25.07 13.76
C ALA A 315 2.50 -24.09 13.60
N LEU A 316 2.37 -22.88 14.13
CA LEU A 316 3.45 -21.90 14.17
C LEU A 316 4.68 -22.44 14.91
N LEU A 317 4.51 -23.00 16.11
CA LEU A 317 5.61 -23.63 16.83
C LEU A 317 6.26 -24.77 16.05
N GLY A 318 5.44 -25.63 15.44
CA GLY A 318 5.94 -26.74 14.62
C GLY A 318 6.75 -26.31 13.39
N ALA A 319 6.54 -25.09 12.89
CA ALA A 319 7.27 -24.53 11.76
C ALA A 319 8.55 -23.78 12.15
N MET A 320 8.81 -23.55 13.44
CA MET A 320 10.00 -22.82 13.89
C MET A 320 11.30 -23.61 13.72
N GLY A 321 11.25 -24.94 13.75
CA GLY A 321 12.44 -25.79 13.59
C GLY A 321 13.48 -25.62 14.71
N THR A 322 13.09 -25.09 15.87
CA THR A 322 13.96 -24.81 17.01
C THR A 322 13.69 -25.75 18.19
N THR A 323 14.72 -26.03 18.97
CA THR A 323 14.63 -26.86 20.19
C THR A 323 13.69 -26.22 21.21
N GLU A 324 13.69 -24.90 21.35
CA GLU A 324 12.82 -24.17 22.28
C GLU A 324 11.33 -24.34 21.90
N ALA A 325 11.00 -24.34 20.61
CA ALA A 325 9.64 -24.61 20.15
C ALA A 325 9.22 -26.06 20.42
N ALA A 326 10.14 -27.01 20.26
CA ALA A 326 9.89 -28.42 20.58
C ALA A 326 9.68 -28.63 22.09
N GLN A 327 10.47 -27.96 22.93
CA GLN A 327 10.30 -27.98 24.38
C GLN A 327 8.95 -27.39 24.78
N ALA A 328 8.52 -26.27 24.19
CA ALA A 328 7.22 -25.67 24.49
C ALA A 328 6.05 -26.62 24.17
N LEU A 329 6.06 -27.26 23.00
CA LEU A 329 5.05 -28.27 22.64
C LEU A 329 5.14 -29.52 23.51
N SER A 330 6.35 -29.93 23.92
CA SER A 330 6.58 -31.09 24.78
C SER A 330 6.01 -30.88 26.18
N LEU A 331 6.23 -29.70 26.77
CA LEU A 331 5.64 -29.31 28.05
C LEU A 331 4.11 -29.25 27.98
N TYR A 332 3.55 -28.77 26.87
CA TYR A 332 2.11 -28.81 26.68
C TYR A 332 1.59 -30.26 26.58
N LEU A 333 2.28 -31.13 25.84
CA LEU A 333 1.92 -32.55 25.78
C LEU A 333 2.01 -33.22 27.16
N GLN A 334 3.02 -32.88 27.97
CA GLN A 334 3.13 -33.36 29.34
C GLN A 334 1.90 -33.00 30.18
N LEU A 335 1.45 -31.74 30.08
CA LEU A 335 0.24 -31.30 30.77
C LEU A 335 -0.98 -32.14 30.34
N VAL A 336 -1.19 -32.32 29.03
CA VAL A 336 -2.31 -33.12 28.51
C VAL A 336 -2.21 -34.58 28.95
N ASN A 337 -1.00 -35.14 29.00
CA ASN A 337 -0.77 -36.50 29.49
C ASN A 337 -1.14 -36.65 30.97
N ILE A 338 -0.72 -35.72 31.84
CA ILE A 338 -1.08 -35.71 33.27
C ILE A 338 -2.60 -35.61 33.44
N GLU A 339 -3.25 -34.75 32.67
CA GLU A 339 -4.71 -34.60 32.72
C GLU A 339 -5.44 -35.87 32.26
N THR A 340 -4.92 -36.51 31.22
CA THR A 340 -5.47 -37.78 30.69
C THR A 340 -5.27 -38.93 31.68
N GLU A 341 -4.12 -39.01 32.35
CA GLU A 341 -3.88 -39.98 33.43
C GLU A 341 -4.87 -39.80 34.59
N GLN A 342 -5.21 -38.55 34.91
CA GLN A 342 -6.24 -38.21 35.90
C GLN A 342 -7.68 -38.45 35.42
N GLY A 343 -7.86 -38.99 34.21
CA GLY A 343 -9.18 -39.28 33.64
C GLY A 343 -9.95 -38.05 33.15
N LYS A 344 -9.28 -36.89 32.98
CA LYS A 344 -9.92 -35.71 32.41
C LYS A 344 -10.08 -35.87 30.89
N SER A 345 -11.12 -35.24 30.34
CA SER A 345 -11.31 -35.16 28.89
C SER A 345 -10.25 -34.28 28.24
N PHE A 346 -9.69 -34.74 27.13
CA PHE A 346 -8.81 -33.95 26.26
C PHE A 346 -9.47 -33.73 24.88
N ASP A 347 -8.96 -32.77 24.12
CA ASP A 347 -9.38 -32.55 22.74
C ASP A 347 -8.45 -33.33 21.78
N GLU A 348 -9.00 -34.36 21.13
CA GLU A 348 -8.22 -35.25 20.26
C GLU A 348 -7.52 -34.50 19.11
N GLN A 349 -8.17 -33.51 18.49
CA GLN A 349 -7.60 -32.77 17.36
C GLN A 349 -6.43 -31.89 17.81
N VAL A 350 -6.55 -31.28 18.99
CA VAL A 350 -5.45 -30.51 19.61
C VAL A 350 -4.29 -31.44 19.93
N THR A 351 -4.53 -32.58 20.59
CA THR A 351 -3.49 -33.54 20.92
C THR A 351 -2.79 -34.07 19.66
N LEU A 352 -3.55 -34.42 18.61
CA LEU A 352 -2.99 -34.84 17.33
C LEU A 352 -2.13 -33.74 16.70
N ALA A 353 -2.57 -32.47 16.74
CA ALA A 353 -1.80 -31.36 16.22
C ALA A 353 -0.46 -31.20 16.96
N VAL A 354 -0.45 -31.32 18.29
CA VAL A 354 0.77 -31.25 19.10
C VAL A 354 1.72 -32.38 18.73
N VAL A 355 1.23 -33.62 18.73
CA VAL A 355 2.04 -34.82 18.42
C VAL A 355 2.63 -34.74 17.02
N ASN A 356 1.84 -34.35 16.02
CA ASN A 356 2.30 -34.23 14.65
C ASN A 356 3.37 -33.12 14.49
N ASN A 357 3.21 -31.99 15.16
CA ASN A 357 4.18 -30.90 15.11
C ASN A 357 5.47 -31.23 15.89
N LEU A 358 5.39 -31.99 17.00
CA LEU A 358 6.57 -32.54 17.66
C LEU A 358 7.34 -33.49 16.73
N GLY A 359 6.64 -34.36 16.02
CA GLY A 359 7.24 -35.23 15.00
C GLY A 359 7.86 -34.45 13.82
N ARG A 360 7.28 -33.29 13.45
CA ARG A 360 7.85 -32.40 12.43
C ARG A 360 9.14 -31.74 12.90
N LEU A 361 9.17 -31.26 14.14
CA LEU A 361 10.35 -30.65 14.76
C LEU A 361 11.48 -31.67 14.94
N GLY A 362 11.13 -32.91 15.27
CA GLY A 362 12.09 -34.03 15.34
C GLY A 362 13.10 -33.90 16.47
N ASP A 363 12.81 -33.13 17.52
CA ASP A 363 13.73 -32.90 18.63
C ASP A 363 13.59 -33.99 19.71
N LYS A 364 14.72 -34.56 20.16
CA LYS A 364 14.74 -35.64 21.17
C LYS A 364 14.11 -35.29 22.51
N SER A 365 13.98 -34.00 22.85
CA SER A 365 13.30 -33.57 24.09
C SER A 365 11.83 -34.01 24.15
N ALA A 366 11.23 -34.35 23.01
CA ALA A 366 9.86 -34.86 22.92
C ALA A 366 9.72 -36.36 23.25
N PHE A 367 10.82 -37.11 23.33
CA PHE A 367 10.82 -38.58 23.38
C PHE A 367 9.98 -39.13 24.53
N ASP A 368 10.27 -38.72 25.77
CA ASP A 368 9.60 -39.25 26.96
C ASP A 368 8.10 -38.96 26.93
N TYR A 369 7.71 -37.76 26.50
CA TYR A 369 6.32 -37.33 26.45
C TYR A 369 5.51 -38.05 25.37
N LEU A 370 6.13 -38.31 24.22
CA LEU A 370 5.52 -39.09 23.13
C LEU A 370 5.43 -40.58 23.48
N LEU A 371 6.45 -41.14 24.15
CA LEU A 371 6.42 -42.52 24.62
C LEU A 371 5.30 -42.73 25.65
N TYR A 372 5.10 -41.75 26.53
CA TYR A 372 4.11 -41.84 27.61
C TYR A 372 2.67 -41.98 27.10
N ILE A 373 2.34 -41.43 25.91
CA ILE A 373 1.04 -41.62 25.24
C ILE A 373 0.69 -43.12 25.08
N GLY A 374 1.69 -43.97 24.83
CA GLY A 374 1.47 -45.41 24.64
C GLY A 374 0.88 -46.12 25.86
N TYR A 375 1.10 -45.58 27.07
CA TYR A 375 0.63 -46.15 28.33
C TYR A 375 -0.70 -45.57 28.81
N LEU A 376 -1.16 -44.46 28.22
CA LEU A 376 -2.37 -43.76 28.61
C LEU A 376 -3.60 -44.19 27.79
N GLN A 377 -4.79 -43.84 28.28
CA GLN A 377 -6.10 -44.16 27.66
C GLN A 377 -6.42 -43.24 26.46
N TYR A 378 -5.45 -43.03 25.57
CA TYR A 378 -5.68 -42.34 24.31
C TYR A 378 -6.29 -43.26 23.23
N PRO A 379 -7.06 -42.71 22.28
CA PRO A 379 -7.53 -43.46 21.12
C PRO A 379 -6.36 -43.89 20.22
N GLU A 380 -6.60 -44.93 19.41
CA GLU A 380 -5.58 -45.49 18.52
C GLU A 380 -5.05 -44.50 17.49
N SER A 381 -5.86 -43.52 17.08
CA SER A 381 -5.45 -42.39 16.23
C SER A 381 -4.26 -41.63 16.83
N VAL A 382 -4.35 -41.25 18.10
CA VAL A 382 -3.31 -40.52 18.84
C VAL A 382 -2.10 -41.42 19.11
N LYS A 383 -2.33 -42.67 19.53
CA LYS A 383 -1.23 -43.64 19.75
C LYS A 383 -0.44 -43.94 18.48
N LYS A 384 -1.11 -44.01 17.33
CA LYS A 384 -0.45 -44.17 16.03
C LYS A 384 0.37 -42.94 15.67
N ALA A 385 -0.22 -41.73 15.79
CA ALA A 385 0.50 -40.49 15.52
C ALA A 385 1.75 -40.34 16.41
N ALA A 386 1.68 -40.74 17.68
CA ALA A 386 2.80 -40.70 18.60
C ALA A 386 3.94 -41.64 18.18
N ARG A 387 3.61 -42.88 17.75
CA ARG A 387 4.60 -43.81 17.18
C ARG A 387 5.26 -43.25 15.93
N ASP A 388 4.48 -42.63 15.03
CA ASP A 388 5.00 -42.03 13.81
C ASP A 388 5.88 -40.80 14.11
N ALA A 389 5.56 -40.02 15.15
CA ALA A 389 6.37 -38.90 15.62
C ALA A 389 7.69 -39.35 16.24
N LEU A 390 7.69 -40.42 17.05
CA LEU A 390 8.89 -41.00 17.66
C LEU A 390 9.93 -41.43 16.61
N GLN A 391 9.49 -41.97 15.47
CA GLN A 391 10.37 -42.39 14.38
C GLN A 391 11.08 -41.21 13.69
N LYS A 392 10.55 -39.99 13.83
CA LYS A 392 11.09 -38.78 13.19
C LYS A 392 12.08 -38.02 14.08
N LEU A 393 12.23 -38.43 15.35
CA LEU A 393 13.14 -37.78 16.29
C LEU A 393 14.60 -37.99 15.87
N ARG A 394 15.40 -36.94 16.02
CA ARG A 394 16.82 -36.87 15.71
C ARG A 394 17.60 -36.77 17.03
N TRP A 395 18.67 -37.56 17.14
CA TRP A 395 19.40 -37.81 18.38
C TRP A 395 20.63 -36.92 18.55
#